data_AF-A0AAV0MBE7-F1
#
_entry.id   AF-A0AAV0MBE7-F1
#
_cell.length_a   1.000
_cell.length_b   1.000
_cell.length_c   1.000
_cell.angle_alpha   90.00
_cell.angle_beta   90.00
_cell.angle_gamma   90.00
#
_symmetry.space_group_name_H-M   'P 1'
#
loop_
_entity.id
_entity.type
_entity.pdbx_description
1 polymer ?
#
loop_
_entity_poly.entity_id
_entity_poly.type
_entity_poly.pdbx_seq_one_letter_code
_entity_poly.pdbx_strand_id
1 'polypeptide(L)'
;MELIDTMEAKKRGPYSGGFGGISFMGDMDVALALRTMVFPTGARYDTMYSYQDTAHRQQWVAYLQAGAGIVADSIPEDEHIECQNKAAGLARAIDLAESAFLPSQQPRSSRERKAVDGN
;
A
#
# COMPACT_ATOMS: atom_id res chain seq x y z
N MET A 1 3.13 -16.41 -19.84
CA MET A 1 2.17 -15.77 -18.91
C MET A 1 1.05 -16.70 -18.46
N GLU A 2 0.77 -17.79 -19.19
CA GLU A 2 -0.33 -18.74 -18.92
C GLU A 2 -0.25 -19.44 -17.55
N LEU A 3 0.94 -19.84 -17.09
CA LEU A 3 1.11 -20.43 -15.75
C LEU A 3 0.77 -19.44 -14.63
N ILE A 4 1.07 -18.16 -14.82
CA ILE A 4 0.74 -17.12 -13.84
C ILE A 4 -0.77 -16.90 -13.81
N ASP A 5 -1.41 -16.85 -14.98
CA ASP A 5 -2.85 -16.61 -15.10
C ASP A 5 -3.69 -17.74 -14.48
N THR A 6 -3.20 -18.98 -14.56
CA THR A 6 -3.84 -20.14 -13.92
C THR A 6 -3.63 -20.20 -12.41
N MET A 7 -2.49 -19.68 -11.91
CA MET A 7 -2.10 -19.81 -10.51
C MET A 7 -2.50 -18.60 -9.65
N GLU A 8 -2.62 -17.39 -10.23
CA GLU A 8 -2.98 -16.19 -9.47
C GLU A 8 -4.50 -16.02 -9.37
N ALA A 9 -5.00 -15.89 -8.14
CA ALA A 9 -6.44 -15.75 -7.89
C ALA A 9 -7.06 -14.44 -8.40
N LYS A 10 -6.24 -13.41 -8.67
CA LYS A 10 -6.70 -12.08 -9.09
C LYS A 10 -5.79 -11.53 -10.17
N LYS A 11 -6.37 -10.70 -11.05
CA LYS A 11 -5.60 -9.94 -12.03
C LYS A 11 -4.61 -9.00 -11.33
N ARG A 12 -3.39 -8.91 -11.86
CA ARG A 12 -2.28 -8.09 -11.34
C ARG A 12 -2.53 -6.58 -11.35
N GLY A 13 -3.46 -6.10 -12.17
CA GLY A 13 -3.69 -4.66 -12.33
C GLY A 13 -2.42 -3.96 -12.81
N PRO A 14 -1.99 -2.86 -12.18
CA PRO A 14 -0.76 -2.15 -12.55
C PRO A 14 0.53 -2.96 -12.30
N TYR A 15 0.52 -3.96 -11.41
CA TYR A 15 1.73 -4.68 -11.03
C TYR A 15 2.37 -5.40 -12.23
N SER A 16 3.68 -5.21 -12.41
CA SER A 16 4.45 -5.71 -13.56
C SER A 16 4.04 -5.10 -14.92
N GLY A 17 3.21 -4.05 -14.93
CA GLY A 17 2.93 -3.22 -16.11
C GLY A 17 3.98 -2.13 -16.33
N GLY A 18 3.73 -1.23 -17.27
CA GLY A 18 4.56 -0.04 -17.51
C GLY A 18 3.92 1.23 -16.94
N PHE A 19 4.71 2.07 -16.29
CA PHE A 19 4.31 3.40 -15.82
C PHE A 19 5.30 4.44 -16.34
N GLY A 20 4.80 5.45 -17.05
CA GLY A 20 5.63 6.47 -17.66
C GLY A 20 4.87 7.32 -18.68
N GLY A 21 5.62 7.95 -19.59
CA GLY A 21 5.08 8.91 -20.54
C GLY A 21 5.56 8.66 -21.97
N ILE A 22 4.71 9.08 -22.91
CA ILE A 22 5.05 9.20 -24.33
C ILE A 22 4.83 10.66 -24.74
N SER A 23 5.77 11.20 -25.50
CA SER A 23 5.74 12.55 -26.02
C SER A 23 5.14 12.56 -27.43
N PHE A 24 4.48 13.66 -27.80
CA PHE A 24 4.05 13.89 -29.18
C PHE A 24 5.22 14.00 -30.17
N MET A 25 6.45 14.20 -29.67
CA MET A 25 7.67 14.25 -30.47
C MET A 25 8.29 12.87 -30.71
N GLY A 26 7.68 11.80 -30.17
CA GLY A 26 8.13 10.42 -30.38
C GLY A 26 9.01 9.85 -29.25
N ASP A 27 9.39 10.67 -28.27
CA ASP A 27 10.12 10.19 -27.10
C ASP A 27 9.23 9.34 -26.18
N MET A 28 9.82 8.34 -25.52
CA MET A 28 9.14 7.46 -24.57
C MET A 28 10.07 7.16 -23.40
N ASP A 29 9.54 7.28 -22.18
CA ASP A 29 10.18 6.79 -20.97
C ASP A 29 9.14 6.05 -20.12
N VAL A 30 9.35 4.75 -19.93
CA VAL A 30 8.41 3.85 -19.24
C VAL A 30 9.20 2.96 -18.29
N ALA A 31 8.91 3.09 -16.99
CA ALA A 31 9.44 2.22 -15.96
C ALA A 31 8.52 1.02 -15.73
N LEU A 32 9.09 -0.10 -15.29
CA LEU A 32 8.31 -1.24 -14.85
C LEU A 32 7.66 -0.91 -13.49
N ALA A 33 6.36 -1.10 -13.37
CA ALA A 33 5.57 -0.86 -12.16
C ALA A 33 5.78 -1.98 -11.12
N LEU A 34 7.02 -2.08 -10.65
CA LEU A 34 7.43 -2.85 -9.47
C LEU A 34 7.66 -1.88 -8.31
N ARG A 35 7.59 -2.40 -7.08
CA ARG A 35 7.67 -1.57 -5.86
C ARG A 35 6.76 -0.34 -5.94
N THR A 36 5.54 -0.55 -6.45
CA THR A 36 4.53 0.49 -6.62
C THR A 36 3.39 0.21 -5.65
N MET A 37 2.87 1.25 -5.00
CA MET A 37 1.66 1.17 -4.18
C MET A 37 0.46 1.61 -5.00
N VAL A 38 -0.62 0.84 -4.96
CA VAL A 38 -1.88 1.19 -5.66
C VAL A 38 -2.95 1.50 -4.63
N PHE A 39 -3.50 2.71 -4.70
CA PHE A 39 -4.66 3.12 -3.91
C PHE A 39 -5.90 3.04 -4.82
N PRO A 40 -6.78 2.04 -4.66
CA PRO A 40 -7.97 1.90 -5.47
C PRO A 40 -8.95 3.04 -5.18
N THR A 41 -9.42 3.70 -6.23
CA THR A 41 -10.36 4.84 -6.16
C THR A 41 -11.82 4.43 -6.29
N GLY A 42 -12.10 3.14 -6.51
CA GLY A 42 -13.47 2.64 -6.59
C GLY A 42 -14.23 2.93 -5.30
N ALA A 43 -15.51 3.26 -5.40
CA ALA A 43 -16.40 3.47 -4.26
C ALA A 43 -16.51 2.16 -3.45
N ARG A 44 -15.57 1.95 -2.54
CA ARG A 44 -15.81 1.08 -1.40
C ARG A 44 -16.77 1.81 -0.51
N TYR A 45 -17.88 1.15 -0.19
CA TYR A 45 -18.89 1.60 0.77
C TYR A 45 -18.30 1.85 2.18
N ASP A 46 -17.03 1.48 2.38
CA ASP A 46 -16.19 1.70 3.57
C ASP A 46 -15.49 3.08 3.56
N THR A 47 -15.12 3.63 2.40
CA THR A 47 -14.32 4.86 2.32
C THR A 47 -15.06 5.97 1.56
N MET A 48 -16.11 6.51 2.18
CA MET A 48 -16.86 7.64 1.63
C MET A 48 -16.31 8.97 2.15
N TYR A 49 -16.02 9.90 1.22
CA TYR A 49 -15.53 11.25 1.49
C TYR A 49 -16.44 12.03 2.44
N SER A 50 -15.93 12.40 3.61
CA SER A 50 -16.47 13.50 4.43
C SER A 50 -15.42 14.59 4.51
N TYR A 51 -15.68 15.73 3.85
CA TYR A 51 -14.90 16.95 4.01
C TYR A 51 -15.34 17.78 5.24
N GLN A 52 -16.30 17.27 6.02
CA GLN A 52 -16.95 18.04 7.09
C GLN A 52 -16.67 17.50 8.50
N ASP A 53 -16.10 16.30 8.65
CA ASP A 53 -15.82 15.71 9.96
C ASP A 53 -14.37 15.21 10.06
N THR A 54 -13.59 15.86 10.91
CA THR A 54 -12.19 15.50 11.22
C THR A 54 -12.06 14.40 12.27
N ALA A 55 -13.17 13.97 12.89
CA ALA A 55 -13.19 12.96 13.94
C ALA A 55 -13.19 11.52 13.39
N HIS A 56 -13.64 11.30 12.15
CA HIS A 56 -13.67 9.99 11.49
C HIS A 56 -12.75 9.98 10.26
N ARG A 57 -11.44 9.86 10.48
CA ARG A 57 -10.49 9.61 9.37
C ARG A 57 -10.81 8.26 8.73
N GLN A 58 -11.37 8.29 7.52
CA GLN A 58 -11.56 7.09 6.71
C GLN A 58 -10.19 6.54 6.28
N GLN A 59 -9.99 5.23 6.45
CA GLN A 59 -8.70 4.58 6.24
C GLN A 59 -8.49 4.27 4.76
N TRP A 60 -7.39 4.73 4.19
CA TRP A 60 -7.01 4.34 2.83
C TRP A 60 -6.48 2.90 2.82
N VAL A 61 -6.93 2.10 1.86
CA VAL A 61 -6.41 0.74 1.67
C VAL A 61 -5.34 0.76 0.58
N ALA A 62 -4.07 0.60 0.96
CA ALA A 62 -2.96 0.46 0.02
C ALA A 62 -2.81 -1.00 -0.43
N TYR A 63 -2.69 -1.22 -1.74
CA TYR A 63 -2.37 -2.53 -2.31
C TYR A 63 -0.88 -2.61 -2.64
N LEU A 64 -0.20 -3.56 -2.00
CA LEU A 64 1.21 -3.88 -2.21
C LEU A 64 1.30 -5.25 -2.86
N GLN A 65 1.93 -5.33 -4.03
CA GLN A 65 2.17 -6.59 -4.71
C GLN A 65 3.66 -6.76 -4.98
N ALA A 66 4.16 -7.96 -4.71
CA ALA A 66 5.53 -8.39 -4.93
C ALA A 66 5.54 -9.85 -5.40
N GLY A 67 6.64 -10.26 -6.01
CA GLY A 67 6.83 -11.60 -6.52
C GLY A 67 8.33 -11.91 -6.64
N ALA A 68 8.63 -13.17 -6.90
CA ALA A 68 9.97 -13.68 -7.10
C ALA A 68 10.06 -14.49 -8.40
N GLY A 69 11.28 -14.66 -8.89
CA GLY A 69 11.55 -15.39 -10.12
C GLY A 69 11.84 -16.84 -9.78
N ILE A 70 10.90 -17.74 -10.07
CA ILE A 70 11.07 -19.17 -9.77
C ILE A 70 11.93 -19.84 -10.83
N VAL A 71 12.97 -20.53 -10.39
CA VAL A 71 13.85 -21.39 -11.18
C VAL A 71 13.80 -22.84 -10.66
N ALA A 72 14.45 -23.77 -11.36
CA ALA A 72 14.33 -25.21 -11.08
C ALA A 72 14.83 -25.61 -9.69
N ASP A 73 15.78 -24.86 -9.14
CA ASP A 73 16.43 -25.04 -7.85
C ASP A 73 15.93 -24.07 -6.77
N SER A 74 14.89 -23.27 -7.06
CA SER A 74 14.27 -22.37 -6.09
C SER A 74 13.75 -23.12 -4.86
N ILE A 75 14.00 -22.55 -3.69
CA ILE A 75 13.47 -23.04 -2.41
C ILE A 75 12.21 -22.21 -2.07
N PRO A 76 11.02 -22.81 -1.95
CA PRO A 76 9.77 -22.07 -1.78
C PRO A 76 9.77 -21.06 -0.63
N GLU A 77 10.38 -21.42 0.49
CA GLU A 77 10.49 -20.59 1.69
C GLU A 77 11.36 -19.34 1.44
N ASP A 78 12.49 -19.50 0.74
CA ASP A 78 13.40 -18.40 0.44
C ASP A 78 12.77 -17.40 -0.52
N GLU A 79 12.09 -17.90 -1.57
CA GLU A 79 11.36 -17.08 -2.55
C GLU A 79 10.22 -16.30 -1.89
N HIS A 80 9.54 -16.92 -0.92
CA HIS A 80 8.51 -16.26 -0.13
C HIS A 80 9.09 -15.11 0.71
N ILE A 81 10.20 -15.35 1.40
CA ILE A 81 10.90 -14.34 2.19
C ILE A 81 11.39 -13.20 1.28
N GLU A 82 11.89 -13.50 0.08
CA GLU A 82 12.26 -12.48 -0.91
C GLU A 82 11.06 -11.60 -1.28
N CYS A 83 9.88 -12.18 -1.52
CA CYS A 83 8.66 -11.42 -1.80
C CYS A 83 8.28 -10.50 -0.64
N GLN A 84 8.32 -11.01 0.60
CA GLN A 84 8.05 -10.22 1.81
C GLN A 84 9.04 -9.06 1.93
N ASN A 85 10.34 -9.31 1.74
CA ASN A 85 11.38 -8.29 1.82
C ASN A 85 11.22 -7.21 0.75
N LYS A 86 10.82 -7.57 -0.47
CA LYS A 86 10.52 -6.60 -1.54
C LYS A 86 9.32 -5.71 -1.18
N ALA A 87 8.28 -6.27 -0.56
CA ALA A 87 7.11 -5.52 -0.11
C ALA A 87 7.39 -4.66 1.14
N ALA A 88 8.26 -5.13 2.04
CA ALA A 88 8.57 -4.49 3.30
C ALA A 88 9.10 -3.05 3.14
N GLY A 89 9.83 -2.78 2.04
CA GLY A 89 10.28 -1.41 1.74
C GLY A 89 9.13 -0.42 1.56
N LEU A 90 8.03 -0.84 0.93
CA LEU A 90 6.83 -0.01 0.77
C LEU A 90 6.03 0.10 2.06
N ALA A 91 5.90 -1.00 2.81
CA ALA A 91 5.27 -0.99 4.13
C ALA A 91 5.96 -0.01 5.08
N ARG A 92 7.30 -0.05 5.14
CA ARG A 92 8.11 0.91 5.92
C ARG A 92 7.92 2.36 5.47
N ALA A 93 7.72 2.59 4.18
CA ALA A 93 7.44 3.94 3.67
C ALA A 93 6.07 4.45 4.16
N ILE A 94 5.06 3.58 4.26
CA ILE A 94 3.77 3.89 4.87
C ILE A 94 3.96 4.24 6.35
N ASP A 95 4.64 3.37 7.13
CA ASP A 95 4.87 3.61 8.56
C ASP A 95 5.55 4.97 8.82
N LEU A 96 6.56 5.28 8.01
CA LEU A 96 7.29 6.54 8.11
C LEU A 96 6.39 7.74 7.78
N ALA A 97 5.61 7.65 6.70
CA ALA A 97 4.66 8.69 6.33
C ALA A 97 3.60 8.91 7.42
N GLU A 98 3.03 7.83 7.96
CA GLU A 98 2.09 7.89 9.07
C GLU A 98 2.71 8.57 10.30
N SER A 99 3.93 8.19 10.69
CA SER A 99 4.61 8.79 11.83
C SER A 99 4.93 10.28 11.65
N ALA A 100 5.19 10.71 10.41
CA ALA A 100 5.54 12.09 10.09
C ALA A 100 4.32 13.01 10.00
N PHE A 101 3.17 12.50 9.54
CA PHE A 101 2.00 13.31 9.23
C PHE A 101 0.81 13.11 10.19
N LEU A 102 0.78 12.03 10.98
CA LEU A 102 -0.22 11.87 12.04
C LEU A 102 0.30 12.48 13.35
N PRO A 103 -0.50 13.34 14.02
CA PRO A 103 -0.13 13.83 15.33
C PRO A 103 0.00 12.64 16.29
N SER A 104 1.12 12.57 17.02
CA SER A 104 1.31 11.58 18.06
C SER A 104 0.12 11.62 19.01
N GLN A 105 -0.66 10.54 19.08
CA GLN A 105 -1.63 10.39 20.15
C GLN A 105 -0.85 10.25 21.46
N GLN A 106 -0.56 11.37 22.11
CA GLN A 106 -0.09 11.37 23.48
C GLN A 106 -1.20 10.71 24.32
N PRO A 107 -0.91 9.67 25.11
CA PRO A 107 -1.90 9.12 26.03
C PRO A 107 -2.31 10.25 26.98
N ARG A 108 -3.58 10.66 26.93
CA ARG A 108 -4.15 11.64 27.87
C ARG A 108 -3.72 11.28 29.28
N SER A 109 -2.98 12.18 29.92
CA SER A 109 -2.46 11.97 31.25
C SER A 109 -3.63 11.64 32.21
N SER A 110 -3.39 10.76 33.17
CA SER A 110 -4.37 10.29 34.15
C SER A 110 -5.03 11.42 34.97
N ARG A 111 -4.54 12.66 34.87
CA ARG A 111 -5.13 13.86 35.47
C ARG A 111 -6.38 14.37 34.76
N GLU A 112 -6.53 14.18 33.44
CA GLU A 112 -7.70 14.69 32.70
C GLU A 112 -8.95 13.80 32.85
N ARG A 113 -8.79 12.52 33.20
CA ARG A 113 -9.94 11.61 33.41
C ARG A 113 -10.74 11.97 34.67
N LYS A 114 -10.08 12.45 35.73
CA LYS A 114 -10.75 12.82 36.99
C LYS A 114 -11.54 14.13 36.93
N ALA A 115 -11.37 14.94 35.89
CA ALA A 115 -12.08 16.21 35.75
C ALA A 115 -13.46 16.08 35.08
N VAL A 116 -13.73 14.96 34.40
CA VAL A 116 -14.99 14.74 33.67
C VAL A 116 -16.02 13.96 34.49
N ASP A 117 -15.58 13.07 35.39
CA ASP A 117 -16.47 12.26 36.23
C ASP A 117 -16.91 12.96 37.54
N GLY A 118 -16.76 14.29 37.62
CA GLY A 118 -16.87 15.06 38.86
C GLY A 118 -17.92 16.18 38.87
N ASN A 119 -18.92 16.16 37.99
CA ASN A 119 -20.07 17.08 38.04
C ASN A 119 -21.39 16.39 37.71
#